data_AF-A0A8S2WRD0-F1
#
_entry.id   AF-A0A8S2WRD0-F1
#
_cell.length_a   1.000
_cell.length_b   1.000
_cell.length_c   1.000
_cell.angle_alpha   90.00
_cell.angle_beta   90.00
_cell.angle_gamma   90.00
#
_symmetry.space_group_name_H-M   'P 1'
#
loop_
_entity.id
_entity.type
_entity.pdbx_description
1 polymer ?
#
loop_
_entity_poly.entity_id
_entity_poly.type
_entity_poly.pdbx_seq_one_letter_code
_entity_poly.pdbx_strand_id
1 'polypeptide(L)'
;MLGNDWTYQQDGARFHTHHLTQEWCATHFPDFIPETRWPPNSPDLYPLDYSLSNELAQCMNWDRITTKATKNIKINLNVPFKSDEQKDIESVHQSIDEDRIMVTKAAIGRIMKAIKTSKHALLIQEVIEQLTPRFKPKISLIKKCIDVLIEGEYLKRKPNEKDMLLYVSATN
;
A
#
# COMPACT_ATOMS: atom_id res chain seq x y z
N MET A 1 -18.95 11.35 -22.19
CA MET A 1 -19.33 12.12 -23.39
C MET A 1 -18.99 13.57 -23.11
N LEU A 2 -17.86 14.06 -23.61
CA LEU A 2 -17.40 15.44 -23.37
C LEU A 2 -17.93 16.32 -24.51
N GLY A 3 -18.65 17.40 -24.18
CA GLY A 3 -19.33 18.29 -25.13
C GLY A 3 -18.40 19.28 -25.86
N ASN A 4 -18.94 19.90 -26.91
CA ASN A 4 -18.21 20.47 -28.07
C ASN A 4 -17.51 21.84 -27.90
N ASP A 5 -17.30 22.38 -26.70
CA ASP A 5 -16.66 23.70 -26.54
C ASP A 5 -15.35 23.64 -25.73
N TRP A 6 -14.29 23.11 -26.36
CA TRP A 6 -12.91 23.21 -25.87
C TRP A 6 -12.00 23.69 -26.99
N THR A 7 -11.09 24.63 -26.69
CA THR A 7 -9.99 25.01 -27.60
C THR A 7 -8.68 24.49 -27.01
N TYR A 8 -7.94 23.72 -27.80
CA TYR A 8 -6.61 23.22 -27.41
C TYR A 8 -5.61 24.39 -27.35
N GLN A 9 -4.92 24.55 -26.23
CA GLN A 9 -3.79 25.48 -26.10
C GLN A 9 -2.48 24.68 -26.09
N GLN A 10 -1.63 24.94 -27.09
CA GLN A 10 -0.32 24.31 -27.25
C GLN A 10 0.69 24.88 -26.25
N ASP A 11 1.57 24.03 -25.74
CA ASP A 11 2.90 24.48 -25.34
C ASP A 11 4.00 23.76 -26.15
N GLY A 12 5.19 24.36 -26.18
CA GLY A 12 6.27 24.03 -27.10
C GLY A 12 7.26 23.00 -26.58
N ALA A 13 6.84 22.06 -25.72
CA ALA A 13 7.72 21.02 -25.20
C ALA A 13 8.29 20.16 -26.34
N ARG A 14 9.62 20.03 -26.40
CA ARG A 14 10.33 19.20 -27.39
C ARG A 14 10.53 17.81 -26.83
N PHE A 15 10.43 16.80 -27.69
CA PHE A 15 10.81 15.43 -27.36
C PHE A 15 12.30 15.34 -26.94
N HIS A 16 12.69 14.27 -26.24
CA HIS A 16 14.08 14.04 -25.86
C HIS A 16 14.95 13.78 -27.09
N THR A 17 15.81 14.72 -27.49
CA THR A 17 16.61 14.63 -28.73
C THR A 17 17.91 13.81 -28.60
N HIS A 18 18.32 13.42 -27.39
CA HIS A 18 19.64 12.83 -27.16
C HIS A 18 19.63 11.29 -27.31
N HIS A 19 20.49 10.74 -28.17
CA HIS A 19 20.41 9.33 -28.58
C HIS A 19 20.58 8.34 -27.41
N LEU A 20 21.46 8.63 -26.44
CA LEU A 20 21.66 7.74 -25.29
C LEU A 20 20.40 7.62 -24.42
N THR A 21 19.64 8.70 -24.32
CA THR A 21 18.37 8.72 -23.58
C THR A 21 17.29 7.95 -24.35
N GLN A 22 17.24 8.12 -25.67
CA GLN A 22 16.34 7.36 -26.55
C GLN A 22 16.61 5.84 -26.45
N GLU A 23 17.87 5.43 -26.44
CA GLU A 23 18.28 4.03 -26.36
C GLU A 23 17.97 3.41 -24.99
N TRP A 24 18.22 4.14 -23.90
CA TRP A 24 17.85 3.68 -22.56
C TRP A 24 16.33 3.55 -22.42
N CYS A 25 15.56 4.53 -22.89
CA CYS A 25 14.10 4.47 -22.85
C CYS A 25 13.54 3.33 -23.70
N ALA A 26 14.07 3.09 -24.89
CA ALA A 26 13.65 1.99 -25.76
C ALA A 26 13.88 0.60 -25.14
N THR A 27 14.92 0.46 -24.29
CA THR A 27 15.25 -0.81 -23.62
C THR A 27 14.46 -1.03 -22.34
N HIS A 28 13.96 0.03 -21.70
CA HIS A 28 13.32 -0.05 -20.39
C HIS A 28 11.79 0.17 -20.43
N PHE A 29 11.25 0.74 -21.52
CA PHE A 29 9.82 0.99 -21.66
C PHE A 29 9.25 0.28 -22.90
N PRO A 30 8.35 -0.70 -22.73
CA PRO A 30 7.86 -1.52 -23.85
C PRO A 30 7.03 -0.75 -24.89
N ASP A 31 6.41 0.38 -24.50
CA ASP A 31 5.61 1.24 -25.37
C ASP A 31 6.29 2.58 -25.69
N PHE A 32 7.63 2.60 -25.66
CA PHE A 32 8.40 3.79 -25.98
C PHE A 32 8.19 4.22 -27.44
N ILE A 33 7.79 5.48 -27.64
CA ILE A 33 7.66 6.08 -28.97
C ILE A 33 8.99 6.79 -29.28
N PRO A 34 9.81 6.26 -30.22
CA PRO A 34 11.06 6.91 -30.59
C PRO A 34 10.78 8.26 -31.27
N GLU A 35 11.75 9.16 -31.21
CA GLU A 35 11.69 10.50 -31.83
C GLU A 35 11.14 10.47 -33.27
N THR A 36 11.58 9.50 -34.07
CA THR A 36 11.21 9.35 -35.48
C THR A 36 9.74 8.99 -35.71
N ARG A 37 9.05 8.51 -34.68
CA ARG A 37 7.63 8.11 -34.71
C ARG A 37 6.76 9.04 -33.87
N TRP A 38 7.34 10.11 -33.31
CA TRP A 38 6.59 11.10 -32.55
C TRP A 38 5.68 11.90 -33.49
N PRO A 39 4.36 11.98 -33.22
CA PRO A 39 3.50 12.77 -34.07
C PRO A 39 3.84 14.26 -33.92
N PRO A 40 3.92 15.03 -35.01
CA PRO A 40 3.97 16.48 -34.90
C PRO A 40 2.68 16.96 -34.21
N ASN A 41 2.82 17.74 -33.13
CA ASN A 41 1.71 18.31 -32.34
C ASN A 41 0.86 17.29 -31.54
N SER A 42 1.50 16.42 -30.76
CA SER A 42 0.80 15.63 -29.72
C SER A 42 0.72 16.38 -28.38
N PRO A 43 -0.46 16.43 -27.72
CA PRO A 43 -0.62 17.00 -26.38
C PRO A 43 -0.11 16.02 -25.31
N ASP A 44 0.56 16.55 -24.28
CA ASP A 44 1.45 15.81 -23.39
C ASP A 44 0.89 14.56 -22.71
N LEU A 45 1.80 13.59 -22.56
CA LEU A 45 1.74 12.48 -21.62
C LEU A 45 3.08 12.43 -20.88
N TYR A 46 3.18 13.02 -19.69
CA TYR A 46 4.08 12.50 -18.66
C TYR A 46 3.49 12.71 -17.25
N PRO A 47 3.06 11.64 -16.57
CA PRO A 47 2.52 11.68 -15.20
C PRO A 47 3.50 12.22 -14.14
N LEU A 48 4.80 12.26 -14.44
CA LEU A 48 5.83 12.77 -13.52
C LEU A 48 5.88 14.30 -13.47
N ASP A 49 5.49 15.00 -14.53
CA ASP A 49 5.61 16.46 -14.61
C ASP A 49 4.59 17.18 -13.73
N TYR A 50 3.40 16.62 -13.57
CA TYR A 50 2.36 17.16 -12.69
C TYR A 50 2.78 17.09 -11.22
N SER A 51 3.30 15.94 -10.79
CA SER A 51 3.75 15.73 -9.41
C SER A 51 4.95 16.62 -9.06
N LEU A 52 5.91 16.77 -9.97
CA LEU A 52 7.08 17.60 -9.76
C LEU A 52 6.73 19.10 -9.77
N SER A 53 5.86 19.54 -10.68
CA SER A 53 5.42 20.94 -10.79
C SER A 53 4.59 21.38 -9.58
N ASN A 54 3.73 20.52 -9.06
CA ASN A 54 2.93 20.79 -7.87
C ASN A 54 3.81 20.97 -6.62
N GLU A 55 4.76 20.06 -6.40
CA GLU A 55 5.67 20.12 -5.24
C GLU A 55 6.56 21.38 -5.28
N LEU A 56 7.08 21.71 -6.47
CA LEU A 56 7.86 22.93 -6.69
C LEU A 56 7.03 24.19 -6.42
N ALA A 57 5.78 24.23 -6.87
CA ALA A 57 4.90 25.37 -6.65
C ALA A 57 4.59 25.60 -5.16
N GLN A 58 4.47 24.53 -4.37
CA GLN A 58 4.20 24.61 -2.93
C GLN A 58 5.43 25.07 -2.13
N CYS A 59 6.64 24.74 -2.59
CA CYS A 59 7.88 25.10 -1.91
C CYS A 59 8.39 26.52 -2.25
N MET A 60 7.79 27.22 -3.22
CA MET A 60 8.20 28.58 -3.60
C MET A 60 7.49 29.66 -2.79
N ASN A 61 8.26 30.64 -2.29
CA ASN A 61 7.70 31.86 -1.72
C ASN A 61 7.36 32.84 -2.85
N TRP A 62 6.08 32.85 -3.23
CA TRP A 62 5.54 33.60 -4.36
C TRP A 62 5.64 35.12 -4.21
N ASP A 63 5.73 35.65 -2.99
CA ASP A 63 5.88 37.08 -2.73
C ASP A 63 7.26 37.63 -3.15
N ARG A 64 8.26 36.75 -3.34
CA ARG A 64 9.61 37.12 -3.81
C ARG A 64 9.77 37.05 -5.33
N ILE A 65 8.79 36.49 -6.05
CA ILE A 65 8.84 36.30 -7.51
C ILE A 65 7.89 37.28 -8.18
N THR A 66 8.28 38.56 -8.20
CA THR A 66 7.42 39.65 -8.69
C THR A 66 7.75 40.08 -10.12
N THR A 67 8.90 39.67 -10.68
CA THR A 67 9.32 40.04 -12.04
C THR A 67 10.01 38.91 -12.82
N LYS A 68 10.12 39.08 -14.14
CA LYS A 68 10.73 38.11 -15.07
C LYS A 68 12.21 37.80 -14.74
N ALA A 69 12.92 38.72 -14.10
CA ALA A 69 14.33 38.55 -13.71
C ALA A 69 14.51 37.63 -12.47
N THR A 70 13.52 37.61 -11.57
CA THR A 70 13.48 36.74 -10.38
C THR A 70 13.08 35.29 -10.66
N LYS A 71 12.79 34.92 -11.93
CA LYS A 71 12.45 33.53 -12.33
C LYS A 71 13.64 32.57 -12.36
N ASN A 72 14.87 33.06 -12.33
CA ASN A 72 16.09 32.24 -12.45
C ASN A 72 16.68 31.88 -11.07
N ILE A 73 15.84 31.38 -10.15
CA ILE A 73 16.30 30.89 -8.85
C ILE A 73 16.73 29.43 -9.03
N LYS A 74 17.99 29.11 -8.72
CA LYS A 74 18.48 27.72 -8.68
C LYS A 74 17.94 27.05 -7.42
N ILE A 75 17.01 26.11 -7.60
CA ILE A 75 16.44 25.31 -6.53
C ILE A 75 17.29 24.05 -6.37
N ASN A 76 17.80 23.78 -5.17
CA ASN A 76 18.49 22.52 -4.88
C ASN A 76 17.45 21.44 -4.61
N LEU A 77 17.28 20.54 -5.58
CA LEU A 77 16.28 19.46 -5.59
C LEU A 77 16.68 18.21 -4.79
N ASN A 78 17.72 18.28 -3.95
CA ASN A 78 18.09 17.18 -3.07
C ASN A 78 17.13 17.08 -1.86
N VAL A 79 15.84 16.90 -2.12
CA VAL A 79 14.77 16.72 -1.13
C VAL A 79 14.23 15.30 -1.31
N PRO A 80 14.27 14.43 -0.29
CA PRO A 80 13.71 13.10 -0.41
C PRO A 80 12.19 13.17 -0.59
N PHE A 81 11.71 12.74 -1.75
CA PHE A 81 10.29 12.64 -2.08
C PHE A 81 9.61 11.68 -1.08
N LYS A 82 8.69 12.20 -0.27
CA LYS A 82 7.82 11.39 0.61
C LYS A 82 6.42 12.00 0.52
N SER A 83 5.39 11.21 0.20
CA SER A 83 4.46 10.77 1.25
C SER A 83 3.07 10.27 0.84
N ASP A 84 2.68 10.09 -0.42
CA ASP A 84 1.30 9.60 -0.71
C ASP A 84 1.20 8.14 -1.23
N GLU A 85 2.02 7.70 -2.20
CA GLU A 85 2.00 6.28 -2.63
C GLU A 85 2.40 5.31 -1.50
N GLN A 86 3.28 5.73 -0.59
CA GLN A 86 3.68 4.92 0.55
C GLN A 86 2.56 4.80 1.59
N LYS A 87 1.72 5.84 1.77
CA LYS A 87 0.56 5.80 2.68
C LYS A 87 -0.54 4.90 2.13
N ASP A 88 -0.79 4.92 0.82
CA ASP A 88 -1.82 4.09 0.19
C ASP A 88 -1.46 2.60 0.24
N ILE A 89 -0.20 2.25 -0.06
CA ILE A 89 0.32 0.88 0.08
C ILE A 89 0.26 0.43 1.54
N GLU A 90 0.66 1.29 2.48
CA GLU A 90 0.61 0.98 3.91
C GLU A 90 -0.83 0.78 4.43
N SER A 91 -1.78 1.60 3.97
CA SER A 91 -3.21 1.46 4.29
C SER A 91 -3.80 0.15 3.76
N VAL A 92 -3.45 -0.24 2.52
CA VAL A 92 -3.88 -1.52 1.94
C VAL A 92 -3.25 -2.71 2.69
N HIS A 93 -1.99 -2.62 3.09
CA HIS A 93 -1.36 -3.66 3.89
C HIS A 93 -1.98 -3.81 5.29
N GLN A 94 -2.38 -2.69 5.91
CA GLN A 94 -3.06 -2.69 7.21
C GLN A 94 -4.43 -3.37 7.14
N SER A 95 -5.25 -3.06 6.13
CA SER A 95 -6.57 -3.69 5.99
C SER A 95 -6.49 -5.20 5.72
N ILE A 96 -5.51 -5.64 4.92
CA ILE A 96 -5.23 -7.07 4.70
C ILE A 96 -4.84 -7.77 6.01
N ASP A 97 -4.08 -7.10 6.87
CA ASP A 97 -3.67 -7.67 8.15
C ASP A 97 -4.82 -7.74 9.16
N GLU A 98 -5.76 -6.78 9.14
CA GLU A 98 -7.00 -6.84 9.93
C GLU A 98 -7.89 -8.01 9.52
N ASP A 99 -8.09 -8.23 8.21
CA ASP A 99 -8.85 -9.37 7.69
C ASP A 99 -8.23 -10.70 8.14
N ARG A 100 -6.90 -10.82 8.08
CA ARG A 100 -6.17 -12.00 8.56
C ARG A 100 -6.36 -12.22 10.06
N ILE A 101 -6.34 -11.15 10.87
CA ILE A 101 -6.63 -11.22 12.30
C ILE A 101 -8.05 -11.75 12.53
N MET A 102 -9.04 -11.20 11.83
CA MET A 102 -10.44 -11.58 11.99
C MET A 102 -10.68 -13.05 11.61
N VAL A 103 -10.14 -13.49 10.47
CA VAL A 103 -10.22 -14.88 10.02
C VAL A 103 -9.52 -15.83 11.00
N THR A 104 -8.36 -15.43 11.56
CA THR A 104 -7.63 -16.24 12.54
C THR A 104 -8.42 -16.40 13.84
N LYS A 105 -9.02 -15.33 14.37
CA LYS A 105 -9.89 -15.40 15.56
C LYS A 105 -11.09 -16.31 15.32
N ALA A 106 -11.74 -16.20 14.16
CA ALA A 106 -12.88 -17.04 13.80
C ALA A 106 -12.51 -18.52 13.69
N ALA A 107 -11.34 -18.83 13.10
CA ALA A 107 -10.82 -20.20 13.03
C ALA A 107 -10.60 -20.79 14.43
N ILE A 108 -9.89 -20.06 15.30
CA ILE A 108 -9.67 -20.47 16.71
C ILE A 108 -11.00 -20.73 17.41
N GLY A 109 -11.97 -19.81 17.28
CA GLY A 109 -13.29 -19.94 17.89
C GLY A 109 -14.06 -21.17 17.41
N ARG A 110 -14.03 -21.48 16.10
CA ARG A 110 -14.68 -22.68 15.54
C ARG A 110 -14.05 -23.97 16.06
N ILE A 111 -12.72 -24.05 16.05
CA ILE A 111 -11.98 -25.21 16.56
C ILE A 111 -12.30 -25.42 18.04
N MET A 112 -12.10 -24.39 18.87
CA MET A 112 -12.33 -24.47 20.32
C MET A 112 -13.80 -24.72 20.68
N LYS A 113 -14.75 -24.19 19.92
CA LYS A 113 -16.18 -24.48 20.14
C LYS A 113 -16.50 -25.96 19.91
N ALA A 114 -15.81 -26.63 18.98
CA ALA A 114 -15.99 -28.05 18.68
C ALA A 114 -15.29 -28.96 19.70
N ILE A 115 -14.00 -28.73 19.97
CA ILE A 115 -13.19 -29.61 20.84
C ILE A 115 -13.31 -29.29 22.33
N LYS A 116 -13.84 -28.12 22.69
CA LYS A 116 -14.02 -27.55 24.05
C LYS A 116 -12.74 -27.30 24.84
N THR A 117 -11.73 -28.14 24.69
CA THR A 117 -10.46 -28.04 25.41
C THR A 117 -9.33 -28.46 24.50
N SER A 118 -8.20 -27.73 24.53
CA SER A 118 -7.02 -28.11 23.74
C SER A 118 -5.73 -27.60 24.38
N LYS A 119 -4.62 -28.28 24.09
CA LYS A 119 -3.30 -27.77 24.43
C LYS A 119 -2.94 -26.63 23.48
N HIS A 120 -2.30 -25.59 23.99
CA HIS A 120 -1.93 -24.41 23.23
C HIS A 120 -1.12 -24.74 21.96
N ALA A 121 -0.17 -25.67 22.03
CA ALA A 121 0.62 -26.11 20.87
C ALA A 121 -0.23 -26.83 19.81
N LEU A 122 -1.16 -27.69 20.23
CA LEU A 122 -2.04 -28.43 19.32
C LEU A 122 -3.03 -27.49 18.63
N LEU A 123 -3.62 -26.54 19.39
CA LEU A 123 -4.48 -25.52 18.81
C LEU A 123 -3.77 -24.69 17.74
N ILE A 124 -2.51 -24.32 17.95
CA ILE A 124 -1.73 -23.60 16.93
C ILE A 124 -1.58 -24.44 15.67
N GLN A 125 -1.27 -25.73 15.80
CA GLN A 125 -1.11 -26.62 14.66
C GLN A 125 -2.41 -26.75 13.87
N GLU A 126 -3.54 -27.02 14.54
CA GLU A 126 -4.86 -27.13 13.91
C GLU A 126 -5.27 -25.84 13.19
N VAL A 127 -4.98 -24.67 13.79
CA VAL A 127 -5.25 -23.36 13.17
C VAL A 127 -4.41 -23.16 11.91
N ILE A 128 -3.13 -23.54 11.94
CA ILE A 128 -2.26 -23.47 10.76
C ILE A 128 -2.81 -24.37 9.65
N GLU A 129 -3.14 -25.61 9.96
CA GLU A 129 -3.68 -26.58 9.00
C GLU A 129 -4.99 -26.06 8.37
N GLN A 130 -5.90 -25.50 9.19
CA GLN A 130 -7.18 -24.97 8.70
C GLN A 130 -7.01 -23.72 7.81
N LEU A 131 -6.02 -22.86 8.08
CA LEU A 131 -5.84 -21.59 7.37
C LEU A 131 -4.90 -21.69 6.16
N THR A 132 -4.05 -22.73 6.11
CA THR A 132 -3.08 -22.97 5.02
C THR A 132 -3.66 -22.86 3.60
N PRO A 133 -4.89 -23.34 3.30
CA PRO A 133 -5.48 -23.20 1.97
C PRO A 133 -5.72 -21.75 1.52
N ARG A 134 -5.81 -20.79 2.46
CA ARG A 134 -6.05 -19.37 2.17
C ARG A 134 -4.79 -18.53 2.31
N PHE A 135 -4.04 -18.73 3.39
CA PHE A 135 -2.78 -18.04 3.65
C PHE A 135 -1.94 -18.80 4.66
N LYS A 136 -0.65 -18.47 4.78
CA LYS A 136 0.25 -19.05 5.78
C LYS A 136 0.31 -18.16 7.03
N PRO A 137 -0.48 -18.41 8.08
CA PRO A 137 -0.44 -17.60 9.29
C PRO A 137 0.90 -17.73 10.01
N LYS A 138 1.43 -16.61 10.52
CA LYS A 138 2.59 -16.62 11.41
C LYS A 138 2.16 -17.06 12.82
N ILE A 139 3.00 -17.84 13.50
CA ILE A 139 2.72 -18.30 14.88
C ILE A 139 2.49 -17.12 15.84
N SER A 140 3.19 -16.00 15.65
CA SER A 140 3.02 -14.78 16.44
C SER A 140 1.61 -14.19 16.35
N LEU A 141 1.01 -14.21 15.16
CA LEU A 141 -0.36 -13.74 14.93
C LEU A 141 -1.38 -14.60 15.67
N ILE A 142 -1.22 -15.93 15.59
CA ILE A 142 -2.13 -16.89 16.25
C ILE A 142 -2.06 -16.71 17.76
N LYS A 143 -0.85 -16.62 18.33
CA LYS A 143 -0.65 -16.35 19.77
C LYS A 143 -1.35 -15.06 20.22
N LYS A 144 -1.13 -13.96 19.48
CA LYS A 144 -1.81 -12.68 19.77
C LYS A 144 -3.33 -12.81 19.70
N CYS A 145 -3.87 -13.55 18.73
CA CYS A 145 -5.30 -13.78 18.63
C CYS A 145 -5.84 -14.64 19.80
N ILE A 146 -5.09 -15.63 20.26
CA ILE A 146 -5.44 -16.43 21.46
C ILE A 146 -5.48 -15.52 22.69
N ASP A 147 -4.49 -14.67 22.89
CA ASP A 147 -4.45 -13.75 24.04
C ASP A 147 -5.65 -12.78 24.02
N VAL A 148 -5.96 -12.19 22.87
CA VAL A 148 -7.16 -11.34 22.71
C VAL A 148 -8.46 -12.11 22.97
N LEU A 149 -8.54 -13.39 22.59
CA LEU A 149 -9.71 -14.23 22.88
C LEU A 149 -9.81 -14.64 24.35
N ILE A 150 -8.69 -14.70 25.07
CA ILE A 150 -8.67 -14.89 26.53
C ILE A 150 -9.14 -13.60 27.22
N GLU A 151 -8.64 -12.45 26.80
CA GLU A 151 -9.06 -11.13 27.30
C GLU A 151 -10.55 -10.87 27.08
N GLY A 152 -11.08 -11.26 25.91
CA GLY A 152 -12.51 -11.20 25.59
C GLY A 152 -13.36 -12.30 26.25
N GLU A 153 -12.81 -13.05 27.20
CA GLU A 153 -13.45 -14.14 27.94
C GLU A 153 -14.04 -15.28 27.07
N TYR A 154 -13.62 -15.41 25.82
CA TYR A 154 -14.02 -16.53 24.95
C TYR A 154 -13.22 -17.81 25.26
N LEU A 155 -12.00 -17.64 25.77
CA LEU A 155 -11.10 -18.72 26.18
C LEU A 155 -10.60 -18.47 27.61
N LYS A 156 -10.34 -19.54 28.37
CA LYS A 156 -9.71 -19.45 29.71
C LYS A 156 -8.57 -20.44 29.83
N ARG A 157 -7.50 -20.05 30.51
CA ARG A 157 -6.42 -20.97 30.88
C ARG A 157 -6.88 -21.85 32.04
N LYS A 158 -6.58 -23.15 31.98
CA LYS A 158 -6.91 -24.06 33.07
C LYS A 158 -6.04 -23.75 34.31
N PRO A 159 -6.60 -23.61 35.52
CA PRO A 159 -5.85 -23.18 36.72
C PRO A 159 -4.64 -24.06 37.07
N ASN A 160 -4.70 -25.36 36.75
CA ASN A 160 -3.69 -26.35 37.12
C ASN A 160 -2.74 -26.72 35.96
N GLU A 161 -3.03 -26.28 34.72
CA GLU A 161 -2.27 -26.61 33.52
C GLU A 161 -2.19 -25.38 32.60
N LYS A 162 -1.11 -24.61 32.70
CA LYS A 162 -0.95 -23.34 31.97
C LYS A 162 -1.01 -23.47 30.44
N ASP A 163 -0.69 -24.66 29.93
CA ASP A 163 -0.69 -24.98 28.50
C ASP A 163 -2.05 -25.46 27.99
N MET A 164 -3.05 -25.62 28.87
CA MET A 164 -4.39 -26.07 28.50
C MET A 164 -5.36 -24.89 28.44
N LEU A 165 -6.06 -24.79 27.30
CA LEU A 165 -7.08 -23.79 27.03
C LEU A 165 -8.47 -24.42 27.09
N LEU A 166 -9.41 -23.70 27.66
CA LEU A 166 -10.81 -24.06 27.80
C LEU A 166 -11.67 -23.07 27.00
N TYR A 167 -12.63 -23.58 26.24
CA TYR A 167 -13.64 -22.76 25.58
C TYR A 167 -14.70 -22.32 26.60
N VAL A 168 -14.98 -21.02 26.66
CA VAL A 168 -16.04 -20.46 27.49
C VAL A 168 -17.25 -20.24 26.59
N SER A 169 -18.24 -21.12 26.69
CA SER A 169 -19.55 -20.82 26.10
C SER A 169 -20.25 -19.81 27.00
N ALA A 170 -20.80 -18.75 26.39
CA ALA A 170 -21.79 -17.91 27.04
C ALA A 170 -23.02 -18.77 27.34
N THR A 171 -23.04 -19.40 28.51
CA THR A 171 -24.23 -19.99 29.11
C THR A 171 -24.52 -19.19 30.37
N ASN A 172 -25.21 -18.06 30.19
CA ASN A 172 -26.19 -17.54 31.13
C ASN A 172 -27.17 -16.66 30.36
#